data_AF-A0A328T9X8-F1
#
_entry.id   AF-A0A328T9X8-F1
#
_cell.length_a   1.000
_cell.length_b   1.000
_cell.length_c   1.000
_cell.angle_alpha   90.00
_cell.angle_beta   90.00
_cell.angle_gamma   90.00
#
_symmetry.space_group_name_H-M   'P 1'
#
loop_
_entity.id
_entity.type
_entity.pdbx_description
1 polymer ?
#
loop_
_entity_poly.entity_id
_entity_poly.type
_entity_poly.pdbx_seq_one_letter_code
_entity_poly.pdbx_strand_id
1 'polypeptide(L)' 'RSTAEYPFYNTSEYSLGTLGSTKTRRNLEDYIALFSDNARAIFEEFEFGNTVIVRCYLATGDIQLFH' A
#
# COMPACT_ATOMS: atom_id res chain seq x y z
N ARG A 1 17.61 7.29 -12.46
CA ARG A 1 18.10 6.07 -11.76
C ARG A 1 17.35 4.90 -12.36
N SER A 2 18.04 4.02 -13.08
CA SER A 2 17.41 2.85 -13.71
C SER A 2 17.16 1.81 -12.62
N THR A 3 15.90 1.49 -12.34
CA THR A 3 15.47 0.46 -11.37
C THR A 3 15.87 -0.97 -11.76
N ALA A 4 16.51 -1.15 -12.93
CA ALA A 4 16.87 -2.43 -13.51
C ALA A 4 17.98 -3.21 -12.76
N GLU A 5 18.62 -2.64 -11.73
CA GLU A 5 19.76 -3.27 -11.03
C GLU A 5 19.39 -3.98 -9.71
N TYR A 6 18.19 -3.75 -9.18
CA TYR A 6 17.78 -4.34 -7.91
C TYR A 6 16.59 -5.29 -8.11
N PRO A 7 16.63 -6.50 -7.53
CA PRO A 7 15.48 -7.39 -7.58
C PRO A 7 14.30 -6.78 -6.83
N PHE A 8 14.51 -6.11 -5.69
CA PHE A 8 13.45 -5.48 -4.90
C PHE A 8 13.55 -3.97 -4.96
N TYR A 9 12.50 -3.30 -5.44
CA TYR A 9 12.45 -1.84 -5.51
C TYR A 9 11.03 -1.29 -5.37
N ASN A 10 10.94 0.00 -5.06
CA ASN A 10 9.71 0.79 -5.05
C ASN A 10 9.93 2.04 -5.90
N THR A 11 9.00 2.36 -6.79
CA THR A 11 9.05 3.56 -7.65
C THR A 11 8.11 4.68 -7.22
N SER A 12 7.46 4.56 -6.07
CA SER A 12 6.60 5.62 -5.55
C SER A 12 7.41 6.83 -5.11
N GLU A 13 6.76 7.99 -5.16
CA GLU A 13 7.27 9.24 -4.62
C GLU A 13 7.16 9.31 -3.08
N TYR A 14 6.63 8.26 -2.44
CA TYR A 14 6.43 8.22 -0.99
C TYR A 14 7.55 7.47 -0.27
N SER A 15 7.82 7.89 0.96
CA SER A 15 8.55 7.12 1.96
C SER A 15 7.60 6.75 3.11
N LEU A 16 7.98 5.80 3.97
CA LEU A 16 7.18 5.45 5.15
C LEU A 16 6.83 6.67 6.02
N GLY A 17 7.73 7.67 6.10
CA GLY A 17 7.50 8.91 6.85
C GLY A 17 6.51 9.89 6.21
N THR A 18 6.23 9.76 4.90
CA THR A 18 5.34 10.68 4.15
C THR A 18 3.97 10.07 3.85
N LEU A 19 3.77 8.78 4.13
CA LEU A 19 2.49 8.10 3.88
C LEU A 19 1.34 8.77 4.65
N GLY A 20 1.60 9.24 5.87
CA GLY A 20 0.58 9.79 6.78
C GLY A 20 0.17 11.25 6.58
N SER A 21 0.69 11.96 5.58
CA SER A 21 0.56 13.44 5.52
C SER A 21 -0.82 13.97 5.11
N THR A 22 -1.59 13.25 4.28
CA THR A 22 -2.90 13.74 3.78
C THR A 22 -3.93 12.63 3.59
N LYS A 23 -3.73 11.76 2.60
CA LYS A 23 -4.65 10.68 2.21
C LYS A 23 -4.02 9.32 2.52
N THR A 24 -3.80 9.05 3.80
CA THR A 24 -3.00 7.91 4.27
C THR A 24 -3.35 6.59 3.58
N ARG A 25 -4.64 6.28 3.42
CA ARG A 25 -5.10 5.08 2.71
C ARG A 25 -4.66 5.06 1.24
N ARG A 26 -4.98 6.11 0.48
CA ARG A 26 -4.63 6.19 -0.95
C ARG A 26 -3.12 6.19 -1.16
N ASN A 27 -2.39 6.89 -0.31
CA ASN A 27 -0.93 6.91 -0.34
C ASN A 27 -0.34 5.52 -0.07
N LEU A 28 -0.95 4.73 0.84
CA LEU A 28 -0.57 3.34 1.09
C LEU A 28 -0.88 2.42 -0.10
N GLU A 29 -2.06 2.56 -0.71
CA GLU A 29 -2.45 1.81 -1.92
C GLU A 29 -1.46 2.08 -3.06
N ASP A 30 -1.14 3.34 -3.34
CA ASP A 30 -0.17 3.74 -4.37
C ASP A 30 1.26 3.26 -4.02
N TYR A 31 1.67 3.35 -2.75
CA TYR A 31 2.98 2.90 -2.28
C TYR A 31 3.17 1.40 -2.51
N ILE A 32 2.15 0.58 -2.23
CA ILE A 32 2.21 -0.88 -2.42
C ILE A 32 2.21 -1.23 -3.92
N ALA A 33 1.37 -0.55 -4.73
CA ALA A 33 1.23 -0.83 -6.15
C ALA A 33 2.50 -0.59 -6.97
N LEU A 34 3.39 0.30 -6.50
CA LEU A 34 4.63 0.69 -7.17
C LEU A 34 5.86 -0.10 -6.71
N PHE A 35 5.67 -1.18 -5.95
CA PHE A 35 6.73 -2.17 -5.72
C PHE A 35 6.93 -3.08 -6.93
N SER A 36 8.16 -3.58 -7.09
CA SER A 36 8.48 -4.65 -8.02
C SER A 36 7.64 -5.91 -7.75
N ASP A 37 7.37 -6.72 -8.78
CA ASP A 37 6.46 -7.88 -8.67
C ASP A 37 6.85 -8.88 -7.58
N ASN A 38 8.14 -9.17 -7.46
CA ASN A 38 8.68 -10.03 -6.41
C ASN A 38 8.57 -9.43 -5.00
N ALA A 39 8.55 -8.10 -4.87
CA ALA A 39 8.28 -7.43 -3.61
C ALA A 39 6.77 -7.46 -3.30
N ARG A 40 5.90 -7.29 -4.32
CA ARG A 40 4.44 -7.39 -4.18
C ARG A 40 3.98 -8.77 -3.70
N ALA A 41 4.65 -9.85 -4.14
CA ALA A 41 4.40 -11.20 -3.66
C ALA A 41 4.49 -11.35 -2.13
N ILE A 42 5.38 -10.58 -1.48
CA ILE A 42 5.48 -10.57 0.00
C ILE A 42 4.20 -9.99 0.61
N PHE A 43 3.68 -8.89 0.06
CA PHE A 43 2.44 -8.27 0.56
C PHE A 43 1.21 -9.16 0.34
N GLU A 44 1.20 -9.96 -0.72
CA GLU A 44 0.13 -10.93 -1.02
C GLU A 44 0.15 -12.10 -0.03
N GLU A 45 1.32 -12.69 0.25
CA GLU A 45 1.47 -13.80 1.21
C GLU A 45 0.98 -13.44 2.62
N PHE A 46 1.18 -12.19 3.03
CA PHE A 46 0.72 -11.70 4.35
C PHE A 46 -0.69 -11.08 4.32
N GLU A 47 -1.42 -11.19 3.22
CA GLU A 47 -2.73 -10.57 3.01
C GLU A 47 -2.76 -9.09 3.44
N PHE A 48 -1.70 -8.34 3.13
CA PHE A 48 -1.51 -7.00 3.67
C PHE A 48 -2.63 -6.04 3.25
N GLY A 49 -3.14 -6.19 2.02
CA GLY A 49 -4.30 -5.45 1.53
C GLY A 49 -5.54 -5.64 2.40
N ASN A 50 -5.82 -6.87 2.85
CA ASN A 50 -6.93 -7.14 3.76
C ASN A 50 -6.73 -6.44 5.10
N THR A 51 -5.50 -6.42 5.64
CA THR A 51 -5.21 -5.69 6.89
C THR A 51 -5.44 -4.19 6.75
N VAL A 52 -5.02 -3.58 5.63
CA VAL A 52 -5.22 -2.14 5.36
C VAL A 52 -6.71 -1.82 5.18
N ILE A 53 -7.45 -2.64 4.43
CA ILE A 53 -8.88 -2.44 4.16
C ILE A 53 -9.70 -2.66 5.44
N VAL A 54 -9.55 -3.81 6.10
CA VAL A 54 -10.35 -4.19 7.27
C VAL A 54 -10.13 -3.24 8.44
N ARG A 55 -8.89 -2.77 8.67
CA ARG A 55 -8.63 -1.83 9.77
C ARG A 55 -8.95 -0.39 9.44
N CYS A 56 -8.94 0.02 8.17
CA CYS A 56 -9.39 1.36 7.79
C CYS A 56 -10.92 1.46 7.87
N TYR A 57 -11.67 0.42 7.47
CA TYR A 57 -13.13 0.38 7.62
C TYR A 57 -13.59 0.43 9.10
N LEU A 58 -12.88 -0.26 10.00
CA LEU A 58 -13.19 -0.22 11.44
C LEU A 58 -12.79 1.11 12.09
N ALA A 59 -11.78 1.80 11.56
CA ALA A 59 -11.28 3.07 12.10
C ALA A 59 -12.05 4.31 11.60
N THR A 60 -12.64 4.26 10.39
CA THR A 60 -13.41 5.39 9.82
C THR A 60 -14.91 5.32 10.08
N GLY A 61 -15.44 4.18 10.57
CA GLY A 61 -16.86 4.04 10.90
C GLY A 61 -17.80 3.95 9.69
N ASP A 62 -17.28 3.80 8.47
CA ASP A 62 -18.07 3.74 7.24
C ASP A 62 -18.63 2.33 7.00
N ILE A 63 -19.67 1.96 7.75
CA ILE A 63 -20.55 0.81 7.47
C ILE A 63 -21.54 1.19 6.35
N GLN A 64 -21.08 1.69 5.21
CA GLN A 64 -21.95 2.03 4.08
C GLN A 64 -21.25 1.75 2.75
N LEU A 65 -21.18 0.47 2.35
CA LEU A 65 -21.32 0.11 0.93
C LEU A 65 -21.57 -1.40 0.75
N PHE A 66 -22.74 -1.85 1.22
CA PHE A 66 -23.43 -2.98 0.60
C PHE A 66 -24.81 -2.49 0.20
N HIS A 67 -24.90 -1.93 -1.02
CA HIS A 67 -26.08 -2.05 -1.87
C HIS A 67 -25.62 -2.11 -3.32
#